data_AF-A0AAP4ECZ4-F1
#
_entry.id   AF-A0AAP4ECZ4-F1
#
_cell.length_a   1.000
_cell.length_b   1.000
_cell.length_c   1.000
_cell.angle_alpha   90.00
_cell.angle_beta   90.00
_cell.angle_gamma   90.00
#
_symmetry.space_group_name_H-M   'P 1'
#
loop_
_entity.id
_entity.type
_entity.pdbx_description
1 polymer ?
#
loop_
_entity_poly.entity_id
_entity_poly.type
_entity_poly.pdbx_seq_one_letter_code
_entity_poly.pdbx_strand_id
1 'polypeptide(L)' 'MKNFFLWIEAEELQELYNDSFVKSIERVWDLDLEAWIYTIEYMDGSMEEVCCDI' A
#
# COMPACT_ATOMS: atom_id res chain seq x y z
N MET A 1 -1.16 -6.23 -20.67
CA MET A 1 -2.01 -6.68 -19.54
C MET A 1 -2.35 -5.43 -18.74
N LYS A 2 -3.64 -5.18 -18.43
CA LYS A 2 -4.00 -4.11 -17.49
C LYS A 2 -3.79 -4.68 -16.09
N ASN A 3 -2.68 -4.32 -15.44
CA ASN A 3 -2.56 -4.52 -13.99
C ASN A 3 -3.55 -3.55 -13.35
N PHE A 4 -4.56 -4.09 -12.68
CA PHE A 4 -5.46 -3.28 -11.86
C PHE A 4 -4.75 -3.09 -10.53
N PHE A 5 -4.10 -1.95 -10.37
CA PHE A 5 -3.60 -1.53 -9.07
C PHE A 5 -4.78 -1.02 -8.24
N LEU A 6 -4.91 -1.54 -7.02
CA LEU A 6 -5.84 -0.99 -6.03
C LEU A 6 -5.29 0.35 -5.57
N TRP A 7 -6.13 1.39 -5.57
CA TRP A 7 -5.75 2.71 -5.07
C TRP A 7 -6.27 2.87 -3.65
N ILE A 8 -5.43 3.43 -2.79
CA ILE A 8 -5.76 3.73 -1.39
C ILE A 8 -5.67 5.24 -1.16
N GLU A 9 -6.61 5.79 -0.41
CA GLU A 9 -6.55 7.20 -0.04
C GLU A 9 -5.47 7.45 1.04
N ALA A 10 -4.94 8.67 1.08
CA ALA A 10 -3.91 9.05 2.04
C ALA A 10 -4.33 8.86 3.50
N GLU A 11 -5.60 9.14 3.80
CA GLU A 11 -6.19 8.99 5.13
C GLU A 11 -6.29 7.51 5.53
N GLU A 12 -6.78 6.66 4.63
CA GLU A 12 -6.85 5.20 4.85
C GLU A 12 -5.46 4.60 5.08
N LEU A 13 -4.47 5.02 4.28
CA LEU A 13 -3.09 4.60 4.48
C LEU A 13 -2.55 5.03 5.85
N GLN A 14 -2.89 6.24 6.32
CA GLN A 14 -2.51 6.73 7.64
C GLN A 14 -3.17 5.93 8.78
N GLU A 15 -4.41 5.47 8.60
CA GLU A 15 -5.07 4.58 9.55
C GLU A 15 -4.32 3.23 9.64
N LEU A 16 -3.94 2.65 8.51
CA LEU A 16 -3.19 1.38 8.46
C LEU A 16 -1.83 1.45 9.18
N TYR A 17 -1.11 2.58 9.11
CA TYR A 17 0.13 2.75 9.87
C TYR A 17 -0.06 2.63 11.39
N ASN A 18 -1.27 2.88 11.90
CA ASN A 18 -1.61 2.83 13.31
C ASN A 18 -2.42 1.59 13.70
N ASP A 19 -2.73 0.71 12.74
CA ASP A 19 -3.54 -0.48 12.98
C ASP A 19 -2.69 -1.61 13.58
N SER A 20 -3.17 -2.17 14.69
CA SER A 20 -2.59 -3.33 15.38
C SER A 20 -2.54 -4.62 14.55
N PHE A 21 -3.33 -4.71 13.47
CA PHE A 21 -3.32 -5.86 12.57
C PHE A 21 -2.23 -5.78 11.49
N VAL A 22 -1.62 -4.61 11.30
CA VAL A 22 -0.55 -4.38 10.33
C VAL A 22 0.80 -4.65 10.99
N LYS A 23 1.62 -5.47 10.33
CA LYS A 23 2.97 -5.81 10.79
C LYS A 23 4.00 -4.82 10.26
N SER A 24 3.95 -4.51 8.97
CA SER A 24 4.83 -3.53 8.34
C SER A 24 4.22 -2.97 7.05
N ILE A 25 4.62 -1.74 6.72
CA ILE A 25 4.29 -1.10 5.45
C ILE A 25 5.59 -0.63 4.81
N GLU A 26 5.88 -1.13 3.61
CA GLU A 26 7.02 -0.71 2.80
C GLU A 26 6.51 0.02 1.54
N ARG A 27 7.34 0.86 0.92
CA ARG A 27 6.96 1.55 -0.31
C ARG A 27 8.07 1.68 -1.33
N VAL A 28 7.69 1.67 -2.60
CA VAL A 28 8.56 1.90 -3.76
C VAL A 28 7.90 2.91 -4.71
N TRP A 29 8.68 3.80 -5.30
CA TRP A 29 8.17 4.73 -6.31
C TRP A 29 8.10 4.03 -7.66
N ASP A 30 6.94 4.08 -8.31
CA ASP A 30 6.74 3.57 -9.65
C ASP A 30 6.67 4.73 -10.65
N LEU A 31 7.57 4.72 -11.63
CA LEU A 31 7.70 5.78 -12.63
C LEU A 31 6.60 5.72 -13.70
N ASP A 32 6.07 4.53 -13.99
CA ASP A 32 5.05 4.35 -15.02
C ASP A 32 3.67 4.78 -14.51
N LEU A 33 3.43 4.58 -13.21
CA LEU A 33 2.21 5.00 -12.52
C LEU A 33 2.29 6.42 -11.94
N GLU A 34 3.49 6.99 -11.86
CA GLU A 34 3.76 8.26 -11.16
C GLU A 34 3.20 8.26 -9.73
N ALA A 35 3.38 7.15 -9.02
CA ALA A 35 2.80 6.93 -7.69
C ALA A 35 3.71 6.07 -6.80
N TRP A 36 3.46 6.10 -5.49
CA TRP A 36 4.05 5.14 -4.56
C TRP A 36 3.21 3.86 -4.55
N ILE A 37 3.87 2.71 -4.73
CA ILE A 37 3.31 1.39 -4.45
C ILE A 37 3.69 1.03 -3.02
N TYR A 38 2.69 0.75 -2.19
CA TYR A 38 2.85 0.28 -0.82
C TYR A 38 2.61 -1.22 -0.75
N THR A 39 3.53 -1.95 -0.12
CA THR A 39 3.36 -3.34 0.24
C THR A 39 3.04 -3.41 1.73
N ILE A 40 1.84 -3.89 2.06
CA ILE A 40 1.34 -4.00 3.44
C ILE A 40 1.45 -5.46 3.85
N GLU A 41 2.25 -5.76 4.87
CA GLU A 41 2.29 -7.09 5.51
C GLU A 41 1.43 -7.06 6.76
N TYR A 42 0.51 -8.03 6.86
CA TYR A 42 -0.36 -8.22 8.00
C TYR A 42 0.23 -9.21 9.02
N MET A 43 -0.27 -9.17 10.25
CA MET A 43 0.22 -10.03 11.34
C MET A 43 0.02 -11.53 11.10
N ASP A 44 -0.90 -11.92 10.22
CA ASP A 44 -1.12 -13.31 9.79
C ASP A 44 -0.15 -13.77 8.69
N GLY A 45 0.71 -12.87 8.21
CA GLY A 45 1.68 -13.11 7.14
C GLY A 45 1.10 -12.92 5.72
N SER A 46 -0.17 -12.51 5.59
CA SER A 46 -0.71 -12.09 4.30
C SER A 46 -0.14 -10.75 3.86
N MET A 47 -0.11 -10.51 2.54
CA MET A 47 0.43 -9.30 1.95
C MET A 47 -0.50 -8.76 0.87
N GLU A 48 -0.56 -7.45 0.75
CA GLU A 48 -1.25 -6.76 -0.35
C GLU A 48 -0.43 -5.59 -0.89
N GLU A 49 -0.74 -5.19 -2.12
CA GLU A 49 -0.10 -4.07 -2.81
C GLU A 49 -1.15 -3.03 -3.21
N VAL A 50 -0.92 -1.77 -2.83
CA VAL A 50 -1.81 -0.63 -3.11
C VAL A 50 -1.02 0.58 -3.62
N CYS A 51 -1.64 1.41 -4.44
CA CYS A 51 -1.07 2.64 -4.98
C CYS A 51 -1.61 3.87 -4.26
N CYS A 52 -0.74 4.86 -4.03
CA CYS A 52 -1.12 6.16 -3.51
C CYS A 52 -0.29 7.28 -4.16
N ASP A 53 -0.94 8.38 -4.50
CA ASP A 53 -0.42 9.50 -5.30
C ASP A 53 0.28 10.61 -4.47
N ILE A 54 0.59 10.36 -3.19
CA ILE A 54 1.19 11.34 -2.25
C ILE A 54 2.65 11.71 -2.56
#